data_AF-A0A9X7W0B5-F1
#
_entry.id   AF-A0A9X7W0B5-F1
#
_cell.length_a   1.000
_cell.length_b   1.000
_cell.length_c   1.000
_cell.angle_alpha   90.00
_cell.angle_beta   90.00
_cell.angle_gamma   90.00
#
_symmetry.space_group_name_H-M   'P 1'
#
loop_
_entity.id
_entity.type
_entity.pdbx_description
1 polymer ?
#
loop_
_entity_poly.entity_id
_entity_poly.type
_entity_poly.pdbx_seq_one_letter_code
_entity_poly.pdbx_strand_id
1 'polypeptide(L)' 'MAYINNTASNRVLRAAFDKYWTRQRVSDGHVVYTSTANNATVTLIVSGTRNQKLTFKKGQRIFVVSGTFHFPPHERVFL' A
#
# COMPACT_ATOMS: atom_id res chain seq x y z
N MET A 1 18.88 -8.31 9.98
CA MET A 1 18.27 -8.74 8.70
C MET A 1 16.96 -7.99 8.53
N ALA A 2 16.83 -7.17 7.48
CA ALA A 2 15.56 -6.48 7.21
C ALA A 2 14.59 -7.46 6.56
N TYR A 3 13.42 -7.67 7.16
CA TYR A 3 12.35 -8.48 6.57
C TYR A 3 11.81 -7.74 5.33
N ILE A 4 12.02 -8.34 4.15
CA ILE A 4 11.50 -7.82 2.89
C ILE A 4 10.02 -8.23 2.79
N ASN A 5 9.13 -7.47 3.43
CA ASN A 5 7.69 -7.74 3.44
C ASN A 5 7.02 -7.32 2.13
N ASN A 6 7.34 -7.97 1.01
CA ASN A 6 6.49 -7.86 -0.18
C ASN A 6 5.17 -8.59 0.09
N THR A 7 4.04 -8.02 -0.32
CA THR A 7 2.73 -8.66 -0.10
C THR A 7 1.80 -8.38 -1.28
N ALA A 8 1.09 -9.40 -1.73
CA ALA A 8 -0.02 -9.27 -2.67
C ALA A 8 -1.31 -9.68 -1.96
N SER A 9 -2.38 -8.90 -2.09
CA SER A 9 -3.67 -9.21 -1.46
C SER A 9 -4.85 -8.65 -2.25
N ASN A 10 -5.81 -9.53 -2.53
CA ASN A 10 -7.14 -9.19 -3.02
C ASN A 10 -8.19 -9.05 -1.89
N ARG A 11 -7.75 -9.14 -0.62
CA ARG A 11 -8.63 -9.02 0.56
C ARG A 11 -8.69 -7.60 1.12
N VAL A 12 -8.05 -6.63 0.47
CA VAL A 12 -8.08 -5.22 0.85
C VAL A 12 -9.44 -4.65 0.46
N LEU A 13 -10.28 -4.39 1.46
CA LEU A 13 -11.60 -3.79 1.28
C LEU A 13 -11.50 -2.28 1.07
N ARG A 14 -10.51 -1.64 1.72
CA ARG A 14 -10.23 -0.21 1.59
C ARG A 14 -8.76 0.08 1.91
N ALA A 15 -8.16 0.96 1.12
CA ALA A 15 -6.86 1.54 1.39
C ALA A 15 -7.00 3.06 1.53
N ALA A 16 -6.67 3.59 2.71
CA ALA A 16 -6.63 5.02 2.98
C ALA A 16 -5.17 5.50 2.97
N PHE A 17 -4.85 6.31 1.97
CA PHE A 17 -3.52 6.89 1.77
C PHE A 17 -3.45 8.25 2.46
N ASP A 18 -2.33 8.58 3.09
CA ASP A 18 -2.09 9.94 3.58
C ASP A 18 -1.73 10.91 2.43
N LYS A 19 -1.39 12.16 2.79
CA LYS A 19 -1.05 13.21 1.82
C LYS A 19 0.26 12.97 1.05
N TYR A 20 1.05 11.97 1.41
CA TYR A 20 2.36 11.69 0.79
C TYR A 20 2.27 10.65 -0.33
N TRP A 21 1.16 10.64 -1.06
CA TRP A 21 0.93 9.74 -2.16
C TRP A 21 0.45 10.48 -3.40
N THR A 22 0.95 10.05 -4.54
CA THR A 22 0.43 10.41 -5.86
C THR A 22 -0.23 9.17 -6.47
N ARG A 23 -1.33 9.37 -7.18
CA ARG A 23 -2.08 8.31 -7.85
C ARG A 23 -2.01 8.52 -9.35
N GLN A 24 -1.60 7.48 -10.08
CA GLN A 24 -1.61 7.43 -11.53
C GLN A 24 -2.53 6.30 -12.00
N ARG A 25 -3.50 6.62 -12.87
CA ARG A 25 -4.24 5.61 -13.63
C ARG A 25 -3.37 5.20 -14.83
N VAL A 26 -3.12 3.91 -14.99
CA VAL A 26 -2.32 3.38 -16.10
C VAL A 26 -3.25 2.86 -17.20
N SER A 27 -4.22 2.04 -16.81
CA SER A 27 -5.28 1.51 -17.68
C SER A 27 -6.51 1.19 -16.85
N ASP A 28 -7.55 0.63 -17.47
CA ASP A 28 -8.69 0.11 -16.73
C ASP A 28 -8.26 -1.02 -15.81
N GLY A 29 -8.71 -0.96 -14.55
CA GLY A 29 -8.32 -1.90 -13.51
C GLY A 29 -6.86 -1.80 -13.04
N HIS A 30 -6.05 -0.86 -13.57
CA HIS A 30 -4.64 -0.68 -13.21
C HIS A 30 -4.36 0.73 -12.68
N VAL A 31 -3.97 0.80 -11.41
CA VAL A 31 -3.62 2.04 -10.71
C VAL A 31 -2.27 1.88 -10.03
N VAL A 32 -1.44 2.91 -10.08
CA VAL A 32 -0.16 2.97 -9.36
C VAL A 32 -0.21 4.11 -8.35
N TYR A 33 0.11 3.81 -7.10
CA TYR A 33 0.32 4.81 -6.05
C TYR A 33 1.82 4.93 -5.78
N THR A 34 2.37 6.14 -5.84
CA THR A 34 3.79 6.40 -5.57
C THR A 34 3.94 7.29 -4.35
N SER A 35 4.75 6.85 -3.38
CA SER A 35 5.05 7.62 -2.17
C SER A 35 5.97 8.82 -2.49
N THR A 36 5.61 10.00 -2.00
CA THR A 36 6.35 11.24 -2.26
C THR A 36 7.28 11.64 -1.12
N ALA A 37 7.14 11.02 0.05
CA ALA A 37 7.97 11.25 1.23
C ALA A 37 8.37 9.94 1.91
N ASN A 38 9.40 10.01 2.76
CA ASN A 38 9.68 8.95 3.72
C ASN A 38 8.56 8.95 4.78
N ASN A 39 8.25 7.77 5.30
CA ASN A 39 7.15 7.56 6.25
C ASN A 39 5.76 7.85 5.65
N ALA A 40 5.61 7.72 4.33
CA ALA A 40 4.29 7.74 3.71
C ALA A 40 3.48 6.54 4.23
N THR A 41 2.24 6.78 4.65
CA THR A 41 1.42 5.76 5.33
C THR A 41 0.22 5.34 4.50
N VAL A 42 -0.16 4.07 4.66
CA VAL A 42 -1.42 3.52 4.16
C VAL A 42 -2.10 2.75 5.28
N THR A 43 -3.35 3.07 5.55
CA THR A 43 -4.20 2.30 6.45
C THR A 43 -5.09 1.37 5.63
N LEU A 44 -4.95 0.06 5.85
CA LEU A 44 -5.69 -0.99 5.17
C LEU A 44 -6.81 -1.52 6.07
N ILE A 45 -8.01 -1.61 5.51
CA ILE A 45 -9.08 -2.46 6.01
C ILE A 45 -9.02 -3.76 5.23
N VAL A 46 -8.67 -4.85 5.89
CA VAL A 46 -8.49 -6.17 5.27
C VAL A 46 -9.54 -7.13 5.80
N SER A 47 -10.25 -7.79 4.90
CA SER A 47 -11.35 -8.70 5.23
C SER A 47 -10.93 -9.77 6.25
N GLY A 48 -11.70 -9.90 7.33
CA GLY A 48 -11.48 -10.89 8.38
C GLY A 48 -10.29 -10.61 9.30
N THR A 49 -9.72 -9.40 9.28
CA THR A 49 -8.60 -9.02 10.15
C THR A 49 -8.79 -7.61 10.72
N ARG A 50 -8.00 -7.27 11.76
CA ARG A 50 -7.90 -5.89 12.24
C ARG A 50 -7.25 -5.00 11.19
N ASN A 51 -7.57 -3.71 11.25
CA ASN A 51 -6.93 -2.69 10.42
C ASN A 51 -5.41 -2.76 10.54
N GLN A 52 -4.72 -2.52 9.42
CA GLN A 52 -3.26 -2.52 9.37
C GLN A 52 -2.80 -1.13 8.94
N LYS A 53 -1.82 -0.57 9.65
CA LYS A 53 -1.14 0.65 9.23
C LYS A 53 0.25 0.29 8.73
N LEU A 54 0.54 0.65 7.49
CA LEU A 54 1.80 0.36 6.82
C LEU A 54 2.56 1.66 6.55
N THR A 55 3.88 1.63 6.65
CA THR A 55 4.80 2.75 6.33
C THR A 55 5.70 2.39 5.15
N PHE A 56 5.95 3.41 4.32
CA PHE A 56 6.71 3.29 3.07
C PHE A 56 7.79 4.38 2.98
N LYS A 57 8.88 4.03 2.28
CA LYS A 57 9.96 4.96 1.91
C LYS A 57 9.57 5.73 0.66
N LYS A 58 10.16 6.92 0.45
CA LYS A 58 9.95 7.74 -0.74
C LYS A 58 10.24 6.97 -2.02
N GLY A 59 9.39 7.13 -3.03
CA GLY A 59 9.53 6.52 -4.37
C GLY A 59 9.05 5.07 -4.47
N GLN A 60 8.63 4.45 -3.38
CA GLN A 60 8.02 3.12 -3.41
C GLN A 60 6.65 3.18 -4.07
N ARG A 61 6.29 2.10 -4.76
CA ARG A 61 5.09 2.01 -5.60
C ARG A 61 4.21 0.86 -5.16
N ILE A 62 2.93 1.16 -4.91
CA ILE A 62 1.89 0.16 -4.72
C ILE A 62 1.14 0.04 -6.05
N PHE A 63 1.07 -1.17 -6.57
CA PHE A 63 0.32 -1.46 -7.79
C PHE A 63 -1.04 -2.05 -7.41
N VAL A 64 -2.10 -1.60 -8.07
CA VAL A 64 -3.42 -2.20 -7.97
C VAL A 64 -3.79 -2.70 -9.34
N VAL A 65 -3.92 -4.02 -9.49
CA VAL A 65 -4.26 -4.68 -10.75
C VAL A 65 -5.47 -5.58 -10.50
N SER A 66 -6.58 -5.29 -11.16
CA SER A 66 -7.83 -6.05 -11.05
C SER A 66 -8.29 -6.27 -9.61
N GLY A 67 -8.16 -5.23 -8.77
CA GLY A 67 -8.54 -5.27 -7.35
C GLY A 67 -7.50 -5.93 -6.42
N THR A 68 -6.41 -6.47 -6.95
CA THR A 68 -5.30 -7.00 -6.14
C THR A 68 -4.28 -5.90 -5.88
N PHE A 69 -3.95 -5.66 -4.61
CA PHE A 69 -2.89 -4.74 -4.22
C PHE A 69 -1.56 -5.48 -4.13
N HIS A 70 -0.54 -4.97 -4.78
CA HIS A 70 0.85 -5.40 -4.69
C HIS A 70 1.63 -4.33 -3.93
N PHE A 71 2.00 -4.67 -2.70
CA PHE A 71 2.76 -3.80 -1.82
C PHE A 71 4.26 -4.13 -1.91
N PRO A 72 5.11 -3.11 -2.07
CA PRO A 72 6.56 -3.26 -1.96
C PRO A 72 6.94 -3.53 -0.49
N PRO A 73 8.23 -3.74 -0.18
CA PRO A 73 8.66 -3.95 1.19
C PRO A 73 8.22 -2.79 2.07
N HIS A 74 7.56 -3.11 3.17
CA HIS A 74 6.96 -2.13 4.07
C HIS A 74 7.10 -2.57 5.52
N GLU A 75 6.92 -1.61 6.40
CA GLU A 75 6.88 -1.83 7.84
C GLU A 75 5.44 -1.73 8.33
N ARG A 76 5.07 -2.59 9.28
CA ARG A 76 3.77 -2.52 9.94
C ARG A 76 3.93 -1.69 11.21
N VAL A 77 3.10 -0.66 11.34
CA VAL A 77 2.98 0.10 12.58
C VAL A 77 1.93 -0.60 13.44
N PHE A 78 2.36 -1.16 14.57
CA PHE A 78 1.44 -1.60 15.61
C PHE A 78 1.00 -0.35 16.39
N LEU A 79 -0.32 -0.13 16.42
CA LEU A 79 -0.95 0.83 17.32
C LEU A 79 -1.36 0.12 18.61
#